data_AF-A0AAD6MVU3-F1
#
_entry.id   AF-A0AAD6MVU3-F1
#
_cell.length_a   1.000
_cell.length_b   1.000
_cell.length_c   1.000
_cell.angle_alpha   90.00
_cell.angle_beta   90.00
_cell.angle_gamma   90.00
#
_symmetry.space_group_name_H-M   'P 1'
#
loop_
_entity.id
_entity.type
_entity.pdbx_description
1 polymer ?
#
loop_
_entity_poly.entity_id
_entity_poly.type
_entity_poly.pdbx_seq_one_letter_code
_entity_poly.pdbx_strand_id
1 'polypeptide(L)'
;MAGNYGRRKPDGLVLSAPRYTPMFVELNREVHRERALFDSFAILCDDFVASYEDQPKIDMMEEEVEHLAGRKADYLRPSFRGPNLRKQEMTWITSWLEPVDEFRLFATSNLLRYLGEGPAIAYHNPGCQGYCRPSRCTRAIRCSNCGKPERVHDGPIGAECTKPEKCANCHWPYRADHKECPVAPRNHSGEISKEELKDIRAFGDNWYLDVNPRSMK
;
A
#
# COMPACT_ATOMS: atom_id res chain seq x y z
N MET A 1 15.31 -46.88 6.86
CA MET A 1 15.43 -46.45 5.44
C MET A 1 14.80 -45.07 5.33
N ALA A 2 15.64 -44.04 5.34
CA ALA A 2 15.25 -42.63 5.27
C ALA A 2 15.48 -42.13 3.83
N GLY A 3 14.44 -41.57 3.21
CA GLY A 3 14.46 -41.06 1.83
C GLY A 3 14.92 -39.61 1.76
N ASN A 4 15.82 -39.35 0.82
CA ASN A 4 16.71 -38.20 0.73
C ASN A 4 16.09 -36.84 0.45
N TYR A 5 16.74 -35.82 1.02
CA TYR A 5 16.70 -34.40 0.65
C TYR A 5 17.13 -34.18 -0.80
N GLY A 6 16.27 -33.56 -1.60
CA GLY A 6 16.64 -32.98 -2.90
C GLY A 6 16.76 -31.46 -2.80
N ARG A 7 17.92 -30.94 -2.35
CA ARG A 7 18.30 -29.55 -2.63
C ARG A 7 18.68 -29.46 -4.11
N ARG A 8 17.98 -28.62 -4.88
CA ARG A 8 18.56 -27.99 -6.07
C ARG A 8 18.52 -26.48 -5.85
N LYS A 9 19.70 -25.88 -5.69
CA LYS A 9 19.89 -24.46 -5.97
C LYS A 9 19.88 -24.29 -7.49
N PRO A 10 19.23 -23.26 -8.02
CA PRO A 10 19.73 -22.55 -9.18
C PRO A 10 20.57 -21.39 -8.67
N ASP A 11 21.89 -21.47 -8.87
CA ASP A 11 22.72 -20.28 -8.95
C ASP A 11 22.21 -19.47 -10.16
N GLY A 12 21.71 -18.27 -9.90
CA GLY A 12 21.15 -17.39 -10.92
C GLY A 12 20.64 -16.11 -10.28
N LEU A 13 21.43 -15.04 -10.41
CA LEU A 13 21.17 -13.64 -10.04
C LEU A 13 19.96 -13.35 -9.14
N VAL A 14 20.26 -12.97 -7.89
CA VAL A 14 19.32 -12.19 -7.06
C VAL A 14 19.22 -10.80 -7.68
N LEU A 15 18.25 -10.59 -8.57
CA LEU A 15 17.77 -9.25 -8.86
C LEU A 15 16.74 -8.89 -7.78
N SER A 16 17.25 -8.47 -6.62
CA SER A 16 16.41 -7.73 -5.68
C SER A 16 15.92 -6.48 -6.41
N ALA A 17 14.62 -6.34 -6.59
CA ALA A 17 14.05 -5.08 -7.05
C ALA A 17 14.61 -3.97 -6.14
N PRO A 18 15.29 -2.97 -6.72
CA PRO A 18 15.98 -2.00 -5.89
C PRO A 18 14.91 -1.19 -5.13
N ARG A 19 15.10 -1.06 -3.80
CA ARG A 19 14.11 -0.42 -2.93
C ARG A 19 14.10 1.07 -3.24
N TYR A 20 13.02 1.55 -3.83
CA TYR A 20 12.87 2.99 -4.05
C TYR A 20 12.78 3.72 -2.70
N THR A 21 13.57 4.78 -2.59
CA THR A 21 13.56 5.75 -1.49
C THR A 21 12.64 6.90 -1.90
N PRO A 22 11.42 6.99 -1.36
CA PRO A 22 10.54 8.09 -1.70
C PRO A 22 11.01 9.38 -1.02
N MET A 23 11.13 10.44 -1.80
CA MET A 23 11.43 11.80 -1.36
C MET A 23 10.27 12.71 -1.77
N PHE A 24 10.03 13.81 -1.06
CA PHE A 24 9.02 14.78 -1.46
C PHE A 24 9.50 16.22 -1.34
N VAL A 25 8.95 17.06 -2.21
CA VAL A 25 9.11 18.52 -2.19
C VAL A 25 7.73 19.15 -2.24
N GLU A 26 7.54 20.20 -1.46
CA GLU A 26 6.36 21.04 -1.50
C GLU A 26 6.72 22.31 -2.26
N LEU A 27 6.05 22.52 -3.40
CA LEU A 27 6.16 23.72 -4.20
C LEU A 27 5.21 24.76 -3.66
N ASN A 28 5.72 25.91 -3.28
CA ASN A 28 4.92 27.08 -2.94
C ASN A 28 4.71 27.91 -4.20
N ARG A 29 3.46 28.07 -4.63
CA ARG A 29 3.12 28.95 -5.74
C ARG A 29 2.83 30.32 -5.14
N GLU A 30 3.83 31.19 -5.06
CA GLU A 30 3.59 32.63 -4.97
C GLU A 30 3.09 33.10 -6.35
N VAL A 31 1.77 33.07 -6.53
CA VAL A 31 1.13 33.72 -7.68
C VAL A 31 1.13 35.22 -7.43
N HIS A 32 2.02 35.95 -8.09
CA HIS A 32 1.98 37.40 -8.12
C HIS A 32 0.61 37.89 -8.64
N ARG A 33 -0.05 38.72 -7.83
CA ARG A 33 -1.34 39.37 -8.10
C ARG A 33 -1.22 40.50 -9.13
N GLU A 34 -2.06 40.46 -10.16
CA GLU A 34 -2.92 41.51 -10.77
C GLU A 34 -3.57 40.89 -12.04
N ARG A 35 -4.86 40.97 -12.39
CA ARG A 35 -5.99 41.82 -11.96
C ARG A 35 -7.36 41.21 -12.37
N ALA A 36 -8.24 41.08 -11.37
CA ALA A 36 -9.69 41.35 -11.34
C ALA A 36 -10.74 40.47 -12.09
N LEU A 37 -11.57 39.83 -11.24
CA LEU A 37 -13.05 39.76 -11.25
C LEU A 37 -13.70 38.78 -12.25
N PHE A 38 -14.25 37.67 -11.74
CA PHE A 38 -15.72 37.47 -11.55
C PHE A 38 -16.43 37.41 -12.91
N ASP A 39 -17.05 36.30 -13.29
CA ASP A 39 -18.32 35.88 -12.70
C ASP A 39 -18.56 34.39 -13.01
N SER A 40 -18.73 33.47 -12.06
CA SER A 40 -19.77 33.33 -11.03
C SER A 40 -20.53 32.04 -11.32
N PHE A 41 -20.31 31.06 -10.44
CA PHE A 41 -21.27 30.02 -10.06
C PHE A 41 -21.73 28.96 -11.09
N ALA A 42 -21.10 27.79 -10.94
CA ALA A 42 -21.71 26.45 -11.02
C ALA A 42 -22.02 25.93 -12.44
N ILE A 43 -21.96 24.63 -12.74
CA ILE A 43 -22.50 23.49 -11.99
C ILE A 43 -21.71 22.25 -12.48
N LEU A 44 -20.63 21.87 -11.81
CA LEU A 44 -20.60 20.77 -10.84
C LEU A 44 -20.53 19.36 -11.46
N CYS A 45 -19.37 18.75 -11.24
CA CYS A 45 -19.07 17.31 -11.16
C CYS A 45 -18.43 16.60 -12.35
N ASP A 46 -18.29 17.22 -13.52
CA ASP A 46 -17.23 16.88 -14.50
C ASP A 46 -16.16 17.99 -14.62
N ASP A 47 -16.43 19.15 -13.99
CA ASP A 47 -15.57 20.34 -13.92
C ASP A 47 -14.39 20.25 -12.93
N PHE A 48 -14.26 19.17 -12.16
CA PHE A 48 -13.23 19.06 -11.11
C PHE A 48 -11.87 18.55 -11.63
N VAL A 49 -11.84 17.87 -12.78
CA VAL A 49 -10.62 17.22 -13.30
C VAL A 49 -10.05 17.92 -14.54
N ALA A 50 -10.84 18.74 -15.24
CA ALA A 50 -10.42 19.40 -16.48
C ALA A 50 -10.04 20.89 -16.34
N SER A 51 -10.23 21.52 -15.17
CA SER A 51 -10.07 22.98 -14.96
C SER A 51 -8.71 23.42 -14.38
N TYR A 52 -7.70 22.56 -14.43
CA TYR A 52 -6.34 22.88 -13.98
C TYR A 52 -5.35 22.66 -15.12
N GLU A 53 -5.52 23.39 -16.23
CA GLU A 53 -4.50 23.55 -17.29
C GLU A 53 -3.16 24.13 -16.77
N ASP A 54 -3.14 24.48 -15.49
CA ASP A 54 -2.10 25.20 -14.79
C ASP A 54 -1.44 24.36 -13.68
N GLN A 55 -1.71 23.05 -13.65
CA GLN A 55 -0.80 22.10 -12.99
C GLN A 55 0.54 22.18 -13.71
N PRO A 56 1.67 22.31 -13.00
CA PRO A 56 2.96 22.15 -13.64
C PRO A 56 2.96 20.79 -14.36
N LYS A 57 3.12 20.85 -15.69
CA LYS A 57 3.10 19.66 -16.52
C LYS A 57 4.14 18.69 -15.98
N ILE A 58 3.77 17.40 -15.94
CA ILE A 58 4.68 16.37 -15.42
C ILE A 58 6.05 16.44 -16.11
N ASP A 59 6.07 16.76 -17.41
CA ASP A 59 7.29 16.92 -18.21
C ASP A 59 8.22 18.03 -17.66
N MET A 60 7.69 19.20 -17.28
CA MET A 60 8.49 20.27 -16.66
C MET A 60 9.12 19.82 -15.32
N MET A 61 8.38 19.00 -14.57
CA MET A 61 8.89 18.48 -13.30
C MET A 61 9.96 17.43 -13.51
N GLU A 62 9.79 16.56 -14.52
CA GLU A 62 10.81 15.57 -14.88
C GLU A 62 12.11 16.28 -15.28
N GLU A 63 12.04 17.30 -16.12
CA GLU A 63 13.21 18.09 -16.56
C GLU A 63 13.92 18.78 -15.40
N GLU A 64 13.18 19.47 -14.52
CA GLU A 64 13.76 20.17 -13.36
C GLU A 64 14.39 19.18 -12.37
N VAL A 65 13.70 18.07 -12.09
CA VAL A 65 14.21 17.01 -11.20
C VAL A 65 15.47 16.38 -11.78
N GLU A 66 15.49 16.11 -13.08
CA GLU A 66 16.66 15.55 -13.76
C GLU A 66 17.83 16.52 -13.78
N HIS A 67 17.58 17.80 -14.04
CA HIS A 67 18.61 18.84 -14.01
C HIS A 67 19.27 18.97 -12.63
N LEU A 68 18.46 19.02 -11.56
CA LEU A 68 18.94 19.21 -10.19
C LEU A 68 19.59 17.95 -9.61
N ALA A 69 19.03 16.76 -9.89
CA ALA A 69 19.56 15.49 -9.39
C ALA A 69 20.69 14.93 -10.26
N GLY A 70 20.92 15.50 -11.46
CA GLY A 70 21.87 14.98 -12.46
C GLY A 70 21.45 13.65 -13.08
N ARG A 71 20.22 13.19 -12.84
CA ARG A 71 19.67 11.93 -13.37
C ARG A 71 18.14 11.91 -13.27
N LYS A 72 17.51 11.10 -14.12
CA LYS A 72 16.06 10.88 -14.08
C LYS A 72 15.63 10.15 -12.80
N ALA A 73 14.54 10.62 -12.19
CA ALA A 73 13.87 9.89 -11.11
C ALA A 73 13.20 8.63 -11.66
N ASP A 74 13.29 7.53 -10.93
CA ASP A 74 12.64 6.29 -11.34
C ASP A 74 11.11 6.39 -11.31
N TYR A 75 10.61 7.24 -10.41
CA TYR A 75 9.19 7.54 -10.32
C TYR A 75 8.97 8.98 -9.86
N LEU A 76 8.08 9.69 -10.54
CA LEU A 76 7.67 11.04 -10.22
C LEU A 76 6.16 11.15 -10.32
N ARG A 77 5.53 11.76 -9.31
CA ARG A 77 4.09 12.06 -9.35
C ARG A 77 3.70 13.18 -8.39
N PRO A 78 2.53 13.82 -8.59
CA PRO A 78 1.91 14.59 -7.55
C PRO A 78 1.44 13.70 -6.38
N SER A 79 1.38 14.30 -5.19
CA SER A 79 0.80 13.68 -4.01
C SER A 79 -0.69 13.42 -4.21
N PHE A 80 -1.17 12.25 -3.76
CA PHE A 80 -2.60 11.92 -3.78
C PHE A 80 -3.44 12.82 -2.88
N ARG A 81 -2.83 13.59 -1.99
CA ARG A 81 -3.55 14.61 -1.19
C ARG A 81 -4.03 15.79 -2.03
N GLY A 82 -3.59 15.91 -3.28
CA GLY A 82 -3.90 17.04 -4.13
C GLY A 82 -3.20 18.33 -3.67
N PRO A 83 -3.46 19.45 -4.36
CA PRO A 83 -2.93 20.75 -3.99
C PRO A 83 -3.54 21.27 -2.68
N ASN A 84 -2.72 21.91 -1.86
CA ASN A 84 -3.18 22.71 -0.73
C ASN A 84 -3.61 24.09 -1.23
N LEU A 85 -4.90 24.23 -1.51
CA LEU A 85 -5.49 25.47 -2.06
C LEU A 85 -5.29 26.69 -1.17
N ARG A 86 -5.20 26.51 0.16
CA ARG A 86 -5.02 27.63 1.11
C ARG A 86 -3.63 28.24 1.01
N LYS A 87 -2.61 27.39 0.84
CA LYS A 87 -1.21 27.80 0.74
C LYS A 87 -0.74 27.92 -0.72
N GLN A 88 -1.61 27.58 -1.67
CA GLN A 88 -1.28 27.45 -3.09
C GLN A 88 -0.06 26.54 -3.29
N GLU A 89 0.00 25.45 -2.52
CA GLU A 89 1.13 24.53 -2.51
C GLU A 89 0.76 23.20 -3.18
N MET A 90 1.68 22.62 -3.93
CA MET A 90 1.54 21.24 -4.43
C MET A 90 2.73 20.40 -4.00
N THR A 91 2.43 19.25 -3.38
CA THR A 91 3.46 18.28 -3.02
C THR A 91 3.72 17.34 -4.19
N TRP A 92 4.98 17.22 -4.58
CA TRP A 92 5.47 16.23 -5.53
C TRP A 92 6.29 15.17 -4.80
N ILE A 93 6.16 13.92 -5.26
CA ILE A 93 6.87 12.76 -4.71
C ILE A 93 7.75 12.20 -5.82
N THR A 94 9.06 12.18 -5.56
CA THR A 94 10.07 11.50 -6.37
C THR A 94 10.48 10.21 -5.66
N SER A 95 10.83 9.17 -6.41
CA SER A 95 11.36 7.93 -5.82
C SER A 95 12.61 7.52 -6.57
N TRP A 96 13.61 7.08 -5.81
CA TRP A 96 14.98 6.86 -6.32
C TRP A 96 15.53 5.53 -5.83
N LEU A 97 16.20 4.79 -6.71
CA LEU A 97 16.90 3.55 -6.34
C LEU A 97 18.14 3.78 -5.50
N GLU A 98 18.82 4.89 -5.77
CA GLU A 98 19.96 5.34 -5.00
C GLU A 98 19.62 6.67 -4.32
N PRO A 99 20.26 7.00 -3.19
CA PRO A 99 20.09 8.32 -2.59
C PRO A 99 20.43 9.44 -3.57
N VAL A 100 19.73 10.57 -3.46
CA VAL A 100 20.03 11.82 -4.15
C VAL A 100 20.34 12.91 -3.14
N ASP A 101 21.17 13.87 -3.53
CA ASP A 101 21.44 15.04 -2.71
C ASP A 101 20.17 15.88 -2.52
N GLU A 102 20.15 16.67 -1.45
CA GLU A 102 19.03 17.55 -1.16
C GLU A 102 19.01 18.74 -2.13
N PHE A 103 17.88 18.99 -2.78
CA PHE A 103 17.69 20.13 -3.68
C PHE A 103 16.32 20.78 -3.51
N ARG A 104 16.15 21.96 -4.09
CA ARG A 104 14.89 22.70 -4.18
C ARG A 104 14.48 22.78 -5.65
N LEU A 105 13.30 22.28 -5.97
CA LEU A 105 12.64 22.55 -7.25
C LEU A 105 12.44 24.05 -7.46
N PHE A 106 12.78 24.52 -8.66
CA PHE A 106 12.66 25.90 -9.15
C PHE A 106 13.26 26.95 -8.22
N ALA A 107 14.24 26.57 -7.41
CA ALA A 107 14.88 27.37 -6.35
C ALA A 107 13.95 27.97 -5.27
N THR A 108 12.63 27.78 -5.35
CA THR A 108 11.63 28.40 -4.46
C THR A 108 10.93 27.39 -3.56
N SER A 109 10.97 26.11 -3.91
CA SER A 109 10.30 25.07 -3.13
C SER A 109 10.98 24.79 -1.78
N ASN A 110 10.26 24.03 -0.95
CA ASN A 110 10.85 23.43 0.23
C ASN A 110 11.97 22.45 -0.16
N LEU A 111 12.98 22.34 0.70
CA LEU A 111 14.06 21.39 0.51
C LEU A 111 13.51 19.97 0.46
N LEU A 112 14.00 19.17 -0.48
CA LEU A 112 13.69 17.75 -0.61
C LEU A 112 13.81 17.05 0.74
N ARG A 113 12.74 16.37 1.15
CA ARG A 113 12.71 15.61 2.40
C ARG A 113 12.49 14.14 2.13
N TYR A 114 13.25 13.30 2.83
CA TYR A 114 13.01 11.86 2.84
C TYR A 114 11.67 11.50 3.47
N LEU A 115 10.85 10.77 2.73
CA LEU A 115 9.72 10.04 3.30
C LEU A 115 10.29 8.72 3.80
N GLY A 116 10.50 8.62 5.11
CA GLY A 116 10.80 7.36 5.77
C GLY A 116 9.93 6.23 5.24
N GLU A 117 10.49 5.01 5.23
CA GLU A 117 9.71 3.81 4.89
C GLU A 117 8.36 3.87 5.63
N GLY A 118 7.27 3.75 4.87
CA GLY A 118 5.95 3.65 5.49
C GLY A 118 5.95 2.47 6.47
N PRO A 119 5.12 2.50 7.53
CA PRO A 119 5.13 1.45 8.54
C PRO A 119 5.07 0.07 7.87
N ALA A 120 5.92 -0.84 8.34
CA ALA A 120 6.05 -2.16 7.77
C ALA A 120 4.69 -2.87 7.76
N ILE A 121 4.44 -3.65 6.71
CA ILE A 121 3.29 -4.55 6.69
C ILE A 121 3.55 -5.61 7.76
N ALA A 122 2.65 -5.68 8.74
CA ALA A 122 2.71 -6.62 9.83
C ALA A 122 1.37 -7.34 9.98
N TYR A 123 1.39 -8.48 10.66
CA TYR A 123 0.16 -9.14 11.09
C TYR A 123 -0.58 -8.23 12.08
N HIS A 124 -1.85 -7.92 11.77
CA HIS A 124 -2.63 -6.97 12.57
C HIS A 124 -3.54 -7.70 13.58
N ASN A 125 -3.05 -7.80 14.82
CA ASN A 125 -3.77 -8.37 15.95
C ASN A 125 -3.45 -7.57 17.25
N PRO A 126 -4.46 -7.05 17.98
CA PRO A 126 -5.89 -7.06 17.64
C PRO A 126 -6.18 -6.22 16.39
N GLY A 127 -7.28 -6.51 15.70
CA GLY A 127 -7.68 -5.75 14.51
C GLY A 127 -8.20 -6.63 13.38
N CYS A 128 -7.73 -6.37 12.15
CA CYS A 128 -8.28 -7.00 10.96
C CYS A 128 -7.80 -8.44 10.72
N GLN A 129 -6.90 -8.98 11.55
CA GLN A 129 -6.32 -10.33 11.45
C GLN A 129 -5.64 -10.64 10.10
N GLY A 130 -5.25 -9.58 9.39
CA GLY A 130 -4.59 -9.68 8.10
C GLY A 130 -3.27 -8.92 8.11
N TYR A 131 -2.48 -9.14 7.07
CA TYR A 131 -1.24 -8.41 6.85
C TYR A 131 -1.55 -7.03 6.29
N CYS A 132 -1.30 -6.00 7.09
CA CYS A 132 -1.51 -4.61 6.70
C CYS A 132 -0.60 -3.69 7.51
N ARG A 133 -0.75 -2.37 7.36
CA ARG A 133 -0.10 -1.38 8.20
C ARG A 133 -1.01 -1.10 9.40
N PRO A 134 -0.74 -1.60 10.63
CA PRO A 134 -1.70 -1.52 11.73
C PRO A 134 -2.13 -0.09 12.05
N SER A 135 -1.17 0.85 12.05
CA SER A 135 -1.41 2.28 12.33
C SER A 135 -2.29 3.00 11.30
N ARG A 136 -2.54 2.41 10.12
CA ARG A 136 -3.37 2.99 9.05
C ARG A 136 -4.49 2.03 8.61
N CYS A 137 -4.75 0.98 9.37
CA CYS A 137 -5.73 -0.02 8.97
C CYS A 137 -7.15 0.49 9.24
N THR A 138 -7.97 0.53 8.19
CA THR A 138 -9.41 0.85 8.27
C THR A 138 -10.31 -0.37 8.05
N ARG A 139 -9.71 -1.57 7.93
CA ARG A 139 -10.47 -2.81 7.72
C ARG A 139 -11.21 -3.19 9.00
N ALA A 140 -12.39 -3.78 8.83
CA ALA A 140 -13.20 -4.28 9.95
C ALA A 140 -12.42 -5.25 10.84
N ILE A 141 -12.66 -5.14 12.15
CA ILE A 141 -12.10 -6.04 13.16
C ILE A 141 -12.63 -7.46 12.92
N ARG A 142 -11.75 -8.45 13.06
CA ARG A 142 -12.06 -9.88 12.87
C ARG A 142 -11.62 -10.68 14.08
N CYS A 143 -12.32 -11.78 14.34
CA CYS A 143 -11.96 -12.75 15.36
C CYS A 143 -10.61 -13.40 15.01
N SER A 144 -9.67 -13.42 15.95
CA SER A 144 -8.34 -14.02 15.75
C SER A 144 -8.39 -15.55 15.57
N ASN A 145 -9.50 -16.18 15.96
CA ASN A 145 -9.69 -17.63 15.87
C ASN A 145 -10.35 -18.05 14.54
N CYS A 146 -11.59 -17.60 14.30
CA CYS A 146 -12.39 -18.03 13.14
C CYS A 146 -12.42 -17.02 11.98
N GLY A 147 -11.72 -15.89 12.09
CA GLY A 147 -11.61 -14.88 11.03
C GLY A 147 -12.90 -14.14 10.68
N LYS A 148 -14.05 -14.47 11.30
CA LYS A 148 -15.32 -13.76 11.09
C LYS A 148 -15.22 -12.31 11.56
N PRO A 149 -15.81 -11.34 10.83
CA PRO A 149 -15.91 -9.97 11.30
C PRO A 149 -16.68 -9.87 12.61
N GLU A 150 -16.22 -9.03 13.53
CA GLU A 150 -16.80 -8.83 14.86
C GLU A 150 -18.31 -8.54 14.80
N ARG A 151 -18.72 -7.67 13.87
CA ARG A 151 -20.13 -7.29 13.64
C ARG A 151 -21.10 -8.44 13.31
N VAL A 152 -20.59 -9.60 12.91
CA VAL A 152 -21.40 -10.80 12.55
C VAL A 152 -20.87 -12.06 13.24
N HIS A 153 -20.09 -11.88 14.30
CA HIS A 153 -19.56 -12.98 15.09
C HIS A 153 -20.57 -13.37 16.18
N ASP A 154 -20.96 -14.64 16.21
CA ASP A 154 -21.84 -15.17 17.25
C ASP A 154 -21.00 -15.64 18.44
N GLY A 155 -21.22 -15.03 19.61
CA GLY A 155 -20.51 -15.38 20.85
C GLY A 155 -19.18 -14.63 21.02
N PRO A 156 -18.35 -15.06 21.99
CA PRO A 156 -17.11 -14.37 22.34
C PRO A 156 -16.08 -14.38 21.20
N ILE A 157 -15.35 -13.28 21.03
CA ILE A 157 -14.30 -13.14 20.00
C ILE A 157 -12.92 -13.48 20.57
N GLY A 158 -11.97 -13.79 19.70
CA GLY A 158 -10.58 -13.96 20.09
C GLY A 158 -10.30 -15.33 20.69
N ALA A 159 -9.56 -15.39 21.80
CA ALA A 159 -9.13 -16.64 22.45
C ALA A 159 -10.29 -17.46 23.03
N GLU A 160 -11.41 -16.81 23.37
CA GLU A 160 -12.61 -17.46 23.92
C GLU A 160 -13.58 -17.94 22.84
N CYS A 161 -13.26 -17.69 21.56
CA CYS A 161 -14.09 -18.11 20.44
C CYS A 161 -14.19 -19.64 20.37
N THR A 162 -15.41 -20.16 20.41
CA THR A 162 -15.69 -21.61 20.32
C THR A 162 -15.93 -22.11 18.89
N LYS A 163 -15.88 -21.22 17.89
CA LYS A 163 -16.01 -21.59 16.48
C LYS A 163 -14.72 -22.29 16.01
N PRO A 164 -14.79 -23.17 14.99
CA PRO A 164 -13.58 -23.75 14.42
C PRO A 164 -12.61 -22.71 13.88
N GLU A 165 -11.32 -23.02 13.96
CA GLU A 165 -10.25 -22.14 13.47
C GLU A 165 -10.37 -21.93 11.97
N LYS A 166 -10.25 -20.68 11.53
CA LYS A 166 -10.23 -20.33 10.11
C LYS A 166 -9.39 -19.09 9.86
N CYS A 167 -8.36 -19.23 9.05
CA CYS A 167 -7.42 -18.17 8.79
C CYS A 167 -8.10 -17.07 7.96
N ALA A 168 -8.09 -15.83 8.44
CA ALA A 168 -8.71 -14.69 7.76
C ALA A 168 -8.07 -14.35 6.39
N ASN A 169 -6.88 -14.90 6.10
CA ASN A 169 -6.14 -14.60 4.88
C ASN A 169 -6.28 -15.72 3.83
N CYS A 170 -5.88 -16.95 4.17
CA CYS A 170 -5.88 -18.10 3.25
C CYS A 170 -7.09 -19.05 3.41
N HIS A 171 -7.95 -18.85 4.41
CA HIS A 171 -9.14 -19.67 4.71
C HIS A 171 -8.86 -21.10 5.19
N TRP A 172 -7.61 -21.46 5.43
CA TRP A 172 -7.23 -22.78 5.94
C TRP A 172 -7.73 -22.98 7.39
N PRO A 173 -7.84 -24.23 7.87
CA PRO A 173 -8.32 -24.55 9.23
C PRO A 173 -7.26 -24.30 10.31
N TYR A 174 -6.71 -23.09 10.31
CA TYR A 174 -5.72 -22.60 11.25
C TYR A 174 -6.06 -21.18 11.65
N ARG A 175 -5.58 -20.73 12.81
CA ARG A 175 -5.60 -19.31 13.18
C ARG A 175 -4.81 -18.44 12.20
N ALA A 176 -5.13 -17.16 12.13
CA ALA A 176 -4.56 -16.25 11.13
C ALA A 176 -3.05 -15.94 11.33
N ASP A 177 -2.50 -16.22 12.51
CA ASP A 177 -1.09 -16.08 12.88
C ASP A 177 -0.22 -17.32 12.55
N HIS A 178 -0.78 -18.34 11.89
CA HIS A 178 -0.03 -19.54 11.56
C HIS A 178 1.15 -19.25 10.60
N LYS A 179 2.32 -19.84 10.92
CA LYS A 179 3.60 -19.61 10.20
C LYS A 179 3.58 -20.08 8.75
N GLU A 180 2.68 -21.00 8.43
CA GLU A 180 2.56 -21.61 7.10
C GLU A 180 1.54 -20.90 6.21
N CYS A 181 1.09 -19.70 6.58
CA CYS A 181 0.15 -18.95 5.76
C CYS A 181 0.79 -18.62 4.41
N PRO A 182 0.25 -19.11 3.28
CA PRO A 182 0.78 -18.79 1.96
C PRO A 182 0.61 -17.29 1.65
N VAL A 183 -0.30 -16.60 2.34
CA VAL A 183 -0.58 -15.16 2.22
C VAL A 183 0.31 -14.30 3.13
N ALA A 184 1.15 -14.91 3.97
CA ALA A 184 2.12 -14.16 4.76
C ALA A 184 3.14 -13.44 3.86
N PRO A 185 3.41 -12.14 4.08
CA PRO A 185 4.48 -11.43 3.40
C PRO A 185 5.79 -12.19 3.60
N ARG A 186 6.37 -12.71 2.52
CA ARG A 186 7.70 -13.31 2.55
C ARG A 186 8.71 -12.23 2.23
N ASN A 187 9.82 -12.21 2.96
CA ASN A 187 10.87 -11.19 2.85
C ASN A 187 11.51 -11.06 1.44
N HIS A 188 11.17 -11.93 0.48
CA HIS A 188 11.96 -12.13 -0.74
C HIS A 188 11.20 -12.33 -2.07
N SER A 189 9.87 -12.27 -2.15
CA SER A 189 9.20 -12.35 -3.48
C SER A 189 7.69 -12.08 -3.47
N GLY A 190 7.26 -11.28 -4.45
CA GLY A 190 5.93 -11.26 -5.07
C GLY A 190 4.78 -10.77 -4.18
N GLU A 191 4.17 -9.65 -4.55
CA GLU A 191 2.77 -9.43 -4.15
C GLU A 191 1.94 -10.57 -4.74
N ILE A 192 1.19 -11.27 -3.89
CA ILE A 192 0.26 -12.32 -4.36
C ILE A 192 -0.80 -11.64 -5.22
N SER A 193 -0.92 -12.09 -6.47
CA SER A 193 -1.93 -11.57 -7.38
C SER A 193 -3.35 -11.85 -6.87
N LYS A 194 -4.34 -11.13 -7.41
CA LYS A 194 -5.74 -11.33 -7.02
C LYS A 194 -6.22 -12.74 -7.38
N GLU A 195 -5.74 -13.26 -8.50
CA GLU A 195 -6.02 -14.57 -9.04
C GLU A 195 -5.42 -15.66 -8.13
N GLU A 196 -4.13 -15.57 -7.79
CA GLU A 196 -3.51 -16.51 -6.85
C GLU A 196 -4.17 -16.48 -5.47
N LEU A 197 -4.53 -15.29 -4.97
CA LEU A 197 -5.23 -15.17 -3.69
C LEU A 197 -6.61 -15.83 -3.73
N LYS A 198 -7.31 -15.76 -4.87
CA LYS A 198 -8.59 -16.43 -5.07
C LYS A 198 -8.42 -17.95 -5.04
N ASP A 199 -7.41 -18.48 -5.71
CA ASP A 199 -7.14 -19.93 -5.75
C ASP A 199 -6.73 -20.47 -4.39
N ILE A 200 -5.85 -19.75 -3.67
CA ILE A 200 -5.45 -20.07 -2.29
C ILE A 200 -6.68 -20.17 -1.39
N ARG A 201 -7.59 -19.19 -1.48
CA ARG A 201 -8.81 -19.15 -0.67
C ARG A 201 -9.79 -20.23 -1.05
N ALA A 202 -9.97 -20.52 -2.34
CA ALA A 202 -10.85 -21.59 -2.81
C ALA A 202 -10.37 -22.96 -2.29
N PHE A 203 -9.08 -23.24 -2.38
CA PHE A 203 -8.47 -24.43 -1.78
C PHE A 203 -8.70 -24.47 -0.26
N GLY A 204 -8.45 -23.34 0.41
CA GLY A 204 -8.64 -23.21 1.85
C GLY A 204 -10.07 -23.43 2.33
N ASP A 205 -11.04 -22.89 1.59
CA ASP A 205 -12.46 -23.08 1.88
C ASP A 205 -12.87 -24.55 1.77
N ASN A 206 -12.40 -25.26 0.74
CA ASN A 206 -12.64 -26.70 0.60
C ASN A 206 -12.01 -27.49 1.76
N TRP A 207 -10.73 -27.24 2.07
CA TRP A 207 -10.06 -27.93 3.17
C TRP A 207 -10.73 -27.65 4.52
N TYR A 208 -11.12 -26.40 4.77
CA TYR A 208 -11.86 -26.04 5.97
C TYR A 208 -13.19 -26.81 6.09
N LEU A 209 -13.90 -27.05 4.98
CA LEU A 209 -15.14 -27.84 4.98
C LEU A 209 -14.87 -29.33 5.21
N ASP A 210 -13.80 -29.88 4.65
CA ASP A 210 -13.42 -31.29 4.84
C ASP A 210 -13.11 -31.61 6.30
N VAL A 211 -12.42 -30.71 7.01
CA VAL A 211 -12.08 -30.90 8.44
C VAL A 211 -13.20 -30.48 9.40
N ASN A 212 -14.11 -29.61 8.94
CA ASN A 212 -15.27 -29.14 9.72
C ASN A 212 -16.56 -29.46 8.97
N PRO A 213 -16.86 -30.76 8.73
CA PRO A 213 -18.07 -31.14 8.02
C PRO A 213 -19.27 -30.59 8.79
N ARG A 214 -20.21 -29.98 8.07
CA ARG A 214 -21.49 -29.62 8.68
C ARG A 214 -22.11 -30.93 9.16
N SER A 215 -22.33 -31.06 10.46
CA SER A 215 -23.23 -32.07 11.01
C SER A 215 -24.57 -31.86 10.31
N MET A 216 -24.87 -32.71 9.32
CA MET A 216 -26.18 -32.77 8.69
C MET A 216 -27.16 -33.07 9.81
N LYS A 217 -27.95 -32.07 10.18
CA LYS A 217 -29.17 -32.26 10.97
C LYS A 217 -30.25 -32.78 10.03
#